data_AF-A0A935VWQ6-F1
#
_entry.id   AF-A0A935VWQ6-F1
#
_cell.length_a   1.000
_cell.length_b   1.000
_cell.length_c   1.000
_cell.angle_alpha   90.00
_cell.angle_beta   90.00
_cell.angle_gamma   90.00
#
_symmetry.space_group_name_H-M   'P 1'
#
loop_
_entity.id
_entity.type
_entity.pdbx_description
1 polymer ?
#
loop_
_entity_poly.entity_id
_entity_poly.type
_entity_poly.pdbx_seq_one_letter_code
_entity_poly.pdbx_strand_id
1 'polypeptide(L)'
;MKPTFITVLKKSVFFSICFSFHSVFAQNVGINATGAKADGSAMLDISAANKGLLVPRIPFLTGINDAVTIKEPAHSLLIYTKIEGPNGQEEGYYYNSGDEILPVWVRLSTTVPNPTSGWLLEGNAGTNPGVNFLGTIDNQEIIFRQNNEKIGGGYTRAAH
;
A
#
# COMPACT_ATOMS: atom_id res chain seq x y z
N MET A 1 -59.24 17.16 -29.28
CA MET A 1 -58.13 17.76 -28.50
C MET A 1 -57.77 19.11 -29.10
N LYS A 2 -57.58 20.16 -28.30
CA LYS A 2 -57.17 21.49 -28.78
C LYS A 2 -55.75 21.41 -29.40
N PRO A 3 -55.46 22.08 -30.53
CA PRO A 3 -54.18 21.97 -31.25
C PRO A 3 -52.94 22.31 -30.38
N THR A 4 -53.10 23.10 -29.33
CA THR A 4 -52.06 23.40 -28.33
C THR A 4 -51.57 22.18 -27.55
N PHE A 5 -52.41 21.18 -27.31
CA PHE A 5 -52.03 19.99 -26.54
C PHE A 5 -51.03 19.09 -27.30
N ILE A 6 -51.23 18.94 -28.61
CA ILE A 6 -50.38 18.13 -29.48
C ILE A 6 -48.98 18.75 -29.62
N THR A 7 -48.89 20.09 -29.66
CA THR A 7 -47.61 20.80 -29.78
C THR A 7 -46.77 20.70 -28.51
N VAL A 8 -47.40 20.75 -27.33
CA VAL A 8 -46.72 20.55 -26.04
C VAL A 8 -46.22 19.11 -25.89
N LEU A 9 -47.06 18.14 -26.26
CA LEU A 9 -46.71 16.71 -26.19
C LEU A 9 -45.51 16.37 -27.09
N LYS A 10 -45.43 16.90 -28.31
CA LYS A 10 -44.29 16.71 -29.22
C LYS A 10 -42.98 17.27 -28.64
N LYS A 11 -43.03 18.44 -28.01
CA LYS A 11 -41.84 19.06 -27.37
C LYS A 11 -41.37 18.26 -26.16
N SER A 12 -42.30 17.75 -25.33
CA SER A 12 -41.95 16.86 -24.20
C SER A 12 -41.34 15.54 -24.66
N VAL A 13 -41.89 14.91 -25.70
CA VAL A 13 -41.34 13.65 -26.24
C VAL A 13 -39.95 13.89 -26.85
N PHE A 14 -39.75 14.99 -27.58
CA PHE A 14 -38.44 15.36 -28.12
C PHE A 14 -37.40 15.61 -27.02
N PHE A 15 -37.77 16.35 -25.97
CA PHE A 15 -36.91 16.60 -24.82
C PHE A 15 -36.55 15.30 -24.07
N SER A 16 -37.50 14.37 -23.94
CA SER A 16 -37.29 13.07 -23.29
C SER A 16 -36.36 12.14 -24.11
N ILE A 17 -36.43 12.19 -25.45
CA ILE A 17 -35.56 11.43 -26.36
C ILE A 17 -34.12 11.97 -26.37
N CYS A 18 -33.93 13.30 -26.26
CA CYS A 18 -32.59 13.89 -26.20
C CYS A 18 -31.81 13.55 -24.92
N PHE A 19 -32.48 13.14 -23.85
CA PHE A 19 -31.86 12.81 -22.56
C PHE A 19 -31.66 11.29 -22.32
N SER A 20 -32.13 10.40 -23.20
CA SER A 20 -32.25 8.96 -22.88
C SER A 20 -31.02 8.09 -23.18
N PHE A 21 -29.88 8.63 -23.66
CA PHE A 21 -28.76 7.79 -24.15
C PHE A 21 -27.33 8.20 -23.74
N HIS A 22 -27.13 8.97 -22.68
CA HIS A 22 -25.77 9.27 -22.23
C HIS A 22 -25.26 8.22 -21.24
N SER A 23 -24.63 7.16 -21.76
CA SER A 23 -23.72 6.32 -20.96
C SER A 23 -22.43 7.09 -20.74
N VAL A 24 -22.29 7.73 -19.57
CA VAL A 24 -21.04 8.40 -19.20
C VAL A 24 -20.10 7.34 -18.62
N PHE A 25 -19.09 6.94 -19.38
CA PHE A 25 -18.02 6.07 -18.89
C PHE A 25 -16.98 6.91 -18.18
N ALA A 26 -16.99 6.95 -16.84
CA ALA A 26 -15.82 7.37 -16.09
C ALA A 26 -14.84 6.19 -16.07
N GLN A 27 -13.64 6.36 -16.63
CA GLN A 27 -12.67 5.27 -16.79
C GLN A 27 -11.53 5.33 -15.73
N ASN A 28 -11.32 6.50 -15.12
CA ASN A 28 -10.35 6.75 -14.06
C ASN A 28 -10.74 8.02 -13.29
N VAL A 29 -10.23 8.15 -12.06
CA VAL A 29 -10.51 9.27 -11.15
C VAL A 29 -9.28 10.14 -11.05
N GLY A 30 -9.40 11.41 -11.44
CA GLY A 30 -8.37 12.44 -11.22
C GLY A 30 -8.78 13.39 -10.09
N ILE A 31 -7.91 13.60 -9.11
CA ILE A 31 -8.07 14.59 -8.05
C ILE A 31 -6.93 15.59 -8.15
N ASN A 32 -7.22 16.75 -8.74
CA ASN A 32 -6.26 17.84 -8.90
C ASN A 32 -6.99 19.19 -9.05
N ALA A 33 -6.26 20.30 -8.90
CA ALA A 33 -6.81 21.66 -9.01
C ALA A 33 -6.78 22.25 -10.43
N THR A 34 -6.14 21.57 -11.38
CA THR A 34 -5.87 22.10 -12.74
C THR A 34 -6.85 21.59 -13.80
N GLY A 35 -7.68 20.59 -13.47
CA GLY A 35 -8.52 19.90 -14.44
C GLY A 35 -7.73 18.99 -15.38
N ALA A 36 -6.47 18.65 -15.04
CA ALA A 36 -5.67 17.73 -15.83
C ALA A 36 -6.36 16.36 -15.88
N LYS A 37 -6.26 15.71 -17.05
CA LYS A 37 -6.70 14.32 -17.22
C LYS A 37 -5.88 13.42 -16.30
N ALA A 38 -6.54 12.47 -15.64
CA ALA A 38 -5.86 11.42 -14.90
C ALA A 38 -4.97 10.59 -15.84
N ASP A 39 -3.84 10.10 -15.32
CA ASP A 39 -2.98 9.17 -16.03
C ASP A 39 -3.77 7.92 -16.50
N GLY A 40 -3.53 7.51 -17.75
CA GLY A 40 -4.26 6.39 -18.37
C GLY A 40 -3.96 5.03 -17.75
N SER A 41 -2.87 4.90 -16.99
CA SER A 41 -2.49 3.69 -16.28
C SER A 41 -3.05 3.62 -14.85
N ALA A 42 -3.60 4.71 -14.32
CA ALA A 42 -4.08 4.82 -12.95
C ALA A 42 -5.62 4.83 -12.86
N MET A 43 -6.18 4.05 -11.94
CA MET A 43 -7.61 4.16 -11.59
C MET A 43 -7.87 5.38 -10.68
N LEU A 44 -6.88 5.76 -9.87
CA LEU A 44 -6.89 6.97 -9.05
C LEU A 44 -5.56 7.71 -9.22
N ASP A 45 -5.62 8.93 -9.73
CA ASP A 45 -4.50 9.85 -9.90
C ASP A 45 -4.74 11.09 -9.02
N ILE A 46 -3.80 11.38 -8.12
CA ILE A 46 -3.85 12.52 -7.22
C ILE A 46 -2.64 13.40 -7.51
N SER A 47 -2.89 14.63 -7.98
CA SER A 47 -1.85 15.61 -8.26
C SER A 47 -2.06 16.88 -7.46
N ALA A 48 -1.10 17.18 -6.57
CA ALA A 48 -1.08 18.37 -5.76
C ALA A 48 0.37 18.76 -5.42
N ALA A 49 0.66 20.06 -5.34
CA ALA A 49 2.01 20.55 -5.03
C ALA A 49 2.39 20.40 -3.54
N ASN A 50 1.39 20.36 -2.65
CA ASN A 50 1.58 20.44 -1.20
C ASN A 50 0.50 19.67 -0.42
N LYS A 51 -0.07 18.62 -1.01
CA LYS A 51 -1.04 17.72 -0.36
C LYS A 51 -0.65 16.27 -0.61
N GLY A 52 -1.05 15.40 0.30
CA GLY A 52 -0.86 13.94 0.17
C GLY A 52 -2.19 13.19 0.28
N LEU A 53 -2.08 11.86 0.33
CA LEU A 53 -3.20 10.96 0.58
C LEU A 53 -3.26 10.57 2.06
N LEU A 54 -4.39 10.83 2.71
CA LEU A 54 -4.70 10.23 4.01
C LEU A 54 -5.42 8.90 3.78
N VAL A 55 -4.76 7.80 4.13
CA VAL A 55 -5.35 6.46 4.16
C VAL A 55 -6.20 6.28 5.44
N PRO A 56 -7.05 5.24 5.52
CA PRO A 56 -7.79 4.94 6.75
C PRO A 56 -6.86 4.83 7.97
N ARG A 57 -7.20 5.56 9.04
CA ARG A 57 -6.44 5.61 10.29
C ARG A 57 -7.19 4.87 11.39
N ILE A 58 -6.64 3.76 11.86
CA ILE A 58 -7.21 2.96 12.96
C ILE A 58 -6.43 3.21 14.26
N PRO A 59 -7.00 2.95 15.44
CA PRO A 59 -6.27 3.08 16.70
C PRO A 59 -4.99 2.20 16.71
N PHE A 60 -5.16 0.89 16.56
CA PHE A 60 -4.09 -0.11 16.57
C PHE A 60 -4.57 -1.41 15.89
N LEU A 61 -3.62 -2.29 15.58
CA LEU A 61 -3.89 -3.69 15.25
C LEU A 61 -3.72 -4.54 16.52
N THR A 62 -4.56 -5.55 16.70
CA THR A 62 -4.42 -6.50 17.81
C THR A 62 -3.35 -7.55 17.56
N GLY A 63 -2.86 -7.72 16.34
CA GLY A 63 -1.83 -8.70 15.98
C GLY A 63 -1.59 -8.72 14.47
N ILE A 64 -0.60 -9.49 14.02
CA ILE A 64 -0.31 -9.64 12.58
C ILE A 64 -1.48 -10.25 11.80
N ASN A 65 -2.33 -11.05 12.44
CA ASN A 65 -3.48 -11.71 11.82
C ASN A 65 -4.83 -11.08 12.25
N ASP A 66 -4.84 -9.79 12.63
CA ASP A 66 -6.06 -9.11 13.05
C ASP A 66 -7.08 -8.99 11.90
N ALA A 67 -8.15 -9.78 11.98
CA ALA A 67 -9.30 -9.75 11.08
C ALA A 67 -10.57 -9.15 11.72
N VAL A 68 -10.46 -8.60 12.94
CA VAL A 68 -11.59 -8.12 13.74
C VAL A 68 -11.69 -6.60 13.68
N THR A 69 -10.56 -5.90 13.82
CA THR A 69 -10.51 -4.43 13.77
C THR A 69 -10.95 -3.91 12.40
N ILE A 70 -10.59 -4.65 11.35
CA ILE A 70 -11.08 -4.48 9.99
C ILE A 70 -11.60 -5.84 9.56
N LYS A 71 -12.91 -5.96 9.39
CA LYS A 71 -13.54 -7.21 8.95
C LYS A 71 -13.24 -7.45 7.47
N GLU A 72 -12.84 -8.68 7.13
CA GLU A 72 -12.57 -9.11 5.75
C GLU A 72 -11.63 -8.13 5.01
N PRO A 73 -10.44 -7.84 5.55
CA PRO A 73 -9.54 -6.86 4.96
C PRO A 73 -9.02 -7.36 3.62
N ALA A 74 -9.26 -6.60 2.54
CA ALA A 74 -8.78 -6.96 1.21
C ALA A 74 -7.25 -7.16 1.16
N HIS A 75 -6.78 -8.06 0.30
CA HIS A 75 -5.35 -8.16 -0.01
C HIS A 75 -4.83 -6.81 -0.55
N SER A 76 -3.65 -6.40 -0.10
CA SER A 76 -3.04 -5.09 -0.35
C SER A 76 -3.79 -3.88 0.22
N LEU A 77 -4.75 -4.07 1.14
CA LEU A 77 -5.39 -2.97 1.85
C LEU A 77 -4.36 -2.19 2.69
N LEU A 78 -4.22 -0.88 2.45
CA LEU A 78 -3.30 0.02 3.15
C LEU A 78 -4.01 0.80 4.25
N ILE A 79 -3.41 0.85 5.43
CA ILE A 79 -3.91 1.56 6.62
C ILE A 79 -2.77 2.25 7.37
N TYR A 80 -3.14 3.10 8.33
CA TYR A 80 -2.24 3.68 9.32
C TYR A 80 -2.73 3.36 10.73
N THR A 81 -1.87 2.79 11.58
CA THR A 81 -2.12 2.62 13.03
C THR A 81 -1.61 3.87 13.75
N LYS A 82 -2.37 4.37 14.74
CA LYS A 82 -2.04 5.62 15.46
C LYS A 82 -1.23 5.41 16.73
N ILE A 83 -1.29 4.21 17.32
CA ILE A 83 -0.55 3.84 18.53
C ILE A 83 -0.11 2.38 18.45
N GLU A 84 0.79 1.98 19.35
CA GLU A 84 1.21 0.59 19.51
C GLU A 84 0.04 -0.31 19.93
N GLY A 85 -0.09 -1.45 19.28
CA GLY A 85 -1.05 -2.49 19.60
C GLY A 85 -0.62 -3.41 20.74
N PRO A 86 -1.56 -4.20 21.31
CA PRO A 86 -1.29 -5.07 22.45
C PRO A 86 -0.23 -6.18 22.19
N ASN A 87 0.06 -6.48 20.92
CA ASN A 87 1.05 -7.49 20.52
C ASN A 87 2.25 -6.86 19.79
N GLY A 88 2.60 -5.61 20.13
CA GLY A 88 3.83 -4.95 19.66
C GLY A 88 3.79 -4.40 18.23
N GLN A 89 2.59 -4.29 17.63
CA GLN A 89 2.43 -3.62 16.34
C GLN A 89 2.56 -2.11 16.56
N GLU A 90 3.75 -1.56 16.34
CA GLU A 90 4.07 -0.14 16.48
C GLU A 90 3.16 0.76 15.61
N GLU A 91 3.11 2.05 15.94
CA GLU A 91 2.53 3.09 15.09
C GLU A 91 3.16 3.06 13.68
N GLY A 92 2.34 3.21 12.63
CA GLY A 92 2.84 3.37 11.27
C GLY A 92 1.89 2.87 10.19
N TYR A 93 2.40 2.82 8.97
CA TYR A 93 1.65 2.29 7.82
C TYR A 93 1.74 0.77 7.77
N TYR A 94 0.62 0.11 7.50
CA TYR A 94 0.53 -1.34 7.32
C TYR A 94 -0.25 -1.66 6.06
N TYR A 95 0.12 -2.76 5.39
CA TYR A 95 -0.72 -3.36 4.36
C TYR A 95 -1.02 -4.82 4.68
N ASN A 96 -2.18 -5.30 4.24
CA ASN A 96 -2.49 -6.73 4.30
C ASN A 96 -1.76 -7.47 3.16
N SER A 97 -0.76 -8.29 3.47
CA SER A 97 -0.11 -9.19 2.50
C SER A 97 -0.75 -10.58 2.43
N GLY A 98 -1.72 -10.85 3.31
CA GLY A 98 -2.52 -12.08 3.33
C GLY A 98 -3.85 -11.91 2.59
N ASP A 99 -4.76 -12.85 2.78
CA ASP A 99 -6.10 -12.78 2.19
C ASP A 99 -7.14 -12.21 3.19
N GLU A 100 -8.40 -12.19 2.76
CA GLU A 100 -9.52 -11.64 3.54
C GLU A 100 -9.89 -12.50 4.76
N ILE A 101 -9.51 -13.78 4.76
CA ILE A 101 -9.82 -14.75 5.82
C ILE A 101 -8.67 -14.79 6.84
N LEU A 102 -7.43 -14.80 6.35
CA LEU A 102 -6.22 -14.80 7.14
C LEU A 102 -5.32 -13.62 6.72
N PRO A 103 -5.58 -12.41 7.24
CA PRO A 103 -4.73 -11.27 6.96
C PRO A 103 -3.34 -11.49 7.52
N VAL A 104 -2.37 -10.84 6.88
CA VAL A 104 -1.00 -10.72 7.38
C VAL A 104 -0.62 -9.25 7.27
N TRP A 105 -0.73 -8.53 8.37
CA TRP A 105 -0.40 -7.11 8.43
C TRP A 105 1.11 -6.91 8.47
N VAL A 106 1.63 -6.35 7.38
CA VAL A 106 3.04 -6.02 7.23
C VAL A 106 3.22 -4.51 7.34
N ARG A 107 4.06 -4.08 8.28
CA ARG A 107 4.42 -2.67 8.44
C ARG A 107 5.28 -2.24 7.25
N LEU A 108 4.94 -1.12 6.62
CA LEU A 108 5.84 -0.48 5.67
C LEU A 108 7.02 0.05 6.46
N SER A 109 8.23 -0.40 6.13
CA SER A 109 9.45 0.02 6.84
C SER A 109 9.70 1.50 6.58
N THR A 110 9.54 2.33 7.61
CA THR A 110 9.80 3.77 7.57
C THR A 110 10.95 4.13 8.49
N THR A 111 12.17 3.69 8.18
CA THR A 111 13.44 4.35 8.57
C THR A 111 13.64 4.73 10.06
N VAL A 112 13.04 4.02 11.01
CA VAL A 112 13.43 4.02 12.43
C VAL A 112 13.88 2.59 12.74
N PRO A 113 14.98 2.39 13.48
CA PRO A 113 15.75 1.16 13.45
C PRO A 113 14.93 0.04 14.08
N ASN A 114 14.15 -0.66 13.25
CA ASN A 114 13.80 -2.01 13.56
C ASN A 114 15.02 -2.84 13.16
N PRO A 115 15.83 -3.34 14.12
CA PRO A 115 17.05 -4.10 13.84
C PRO A 115 16.79 -5.40 13.06
N THR A 116 15.53 -5.71 12.74
CA THR A 116 15.10 -6.90 12.01
C THR A 116 15.08 -6.74 10.48
N SER A 117 15.16 -5.52 9.92
CA SER A 117 14.98 -5.31 8.47
C SER A 117 16.26 -5.04 7.68
N GLY A 118 17.41 -4.86 8.33
CA GLY A 118 18.68 -4.69 7.62
C GLY A 118 19.87 -4.28 8.51
N TRP A 119 21.05 -4.22 7.89
CA TRP A 119 22.28 -3.68 8.49
C TRP A 119 22.51 -2.23 8.03
N LEU A 120 22.60 -1.29 8.97
CA LEU A 120 22.75 0.14 8.69
C LEU A 120 24.21 0.50 8.33
N LEU A 121 24.39 1.54 7.50
CA LEU A 121 25.71 2.04 7.08
C LEU A 121 26.53 2.60 8.25
N GLU A 122 25.86 3.13 9.27
CA GLU A 122 26.50 3.63 10.51
C GLU A 122 26.52 2.59 11.63
N GLY A 123 26.06 1.37 11.34
CA GLY A 123 25.99 0.26 12.29
C GLY A 123 24.64 0.13 13.01
N ASN A 124 24.41 -1.05 13.58
CA ASN A 124 23.22 -1.37 14.35
C ASN A 124 23.54 -1.36 15.85
N ALA A 125 22.72 -0.68 16.65
CA ALA A 125 22.73 -0.81 18.11
C ALA A 125 21.77 -1.93 18.56
N GLY A 126 21.98 -2.48 19.76
CA GLY A 126 21.05 -3.46 20.36
C GLY A 126 21.05 -4.87 19.75
N THR A 127 22.09 -5.25 18.99
CA THR A 127 22.19 -6.59 18.39
C THR A 127 22.52 -7.68 19.41
N ASN A 128 21.91 -8.86 19.25
CA ASN A 128 22.29 -10.09 19.93
C ASN A 128 23.11 -11.00 18.99
N PRO A 129 24.39 -11.31 19.27
CA PRO A 129 25.23 -12.13 18.40
C PRO A 129 24.71 -13.56 18.12
N GLY A 130 23.82 -14.10 18.95
CA GLY A 130 23.18 -15.41 18.72
C GLY A 130 21.97 -15.36 17.78
N VAL A 131 21.48 -14.16 17.43
CA VAL A 131 20.26 -13.96 16.62
C VAL A 131 20.54 -13.08 15.41
N ASN A 132 21.38 -12.05 15.54
CA ASN A 132 21.66 -11.06 14.53
C ASN A 132 23.08 -11.27 13.97
N PHE A 133 23.21 -11.45 12.66
CA PHE A 133 24.49 -11.59 11.99
C PHE A 133 24.40 -11.10 10.54
N LEU A 134 25.55 -10.76 9.95
CA LEU A 134 25.73 -10.63 8.52
C LEU A 134 26.10 -12.01 7.98
N GLY A 135 25.14 -12.72 7.39
CA GLY A 135 25.45 -14.01 6.80
C GLY A 135 24.27 -14.86 6.38
N THR A 136 24.60 -16.09 6.04
CA THR A 136 23.66 -17.10 5.57
C THR A 136 23.33 -18.08 6.70
N ILE A 137 22.10 -18.60 6.68
CA ILE A 137 21.67 -19.70 7.56
C ILE A 137 21.81 -21.08 6.92
N ASP A 138 22.26 -21.11 5.66
CA ASP A 138 22.54 -22.32 4.91
C ASP A 138 24.04 -22.48 4.68
N ASN A 139 24.44 -23.57 4.03
CA ASN A 139 25.84 -23.88 3.77
C ASN A 139 26.37 -23.17 2.51
N GLN A 140 26.08 -21.87 2.38
CA GLN A 140 26.57 -21.01 1.30
C GLN A 140 27.55 -19.96 1.83
N GLU A 141 28.60 -19.69 1.06
CA GLU A 141 29.60 -18.66 1.37
C GLU A 141 29.02 -17.25 1.22
N ILE A 142 29.35 -16.35 2.15
CA ILE A 142 29.15 -14.91 1.98
C ILE A 142 30.25 -14.37 1.07
N ILE A 143 29.89 -13.72 -0.05
CA ILE A 143 30.84 -13.13 -0.99
C ILE A 143 30.74 -11.60 -0.95
N PHE A 144 31.85 -10.93 -0.65
CA PHE A 144 32.00 -9.49 -0.82
C PHE A 144 32.52 -9.19 -2.23
N ARG A 145 31.84 -8.30 -2.95
CA ARG A 145 32.22 -7.90 -4.32
C ARG A 145 32.39 -6.39 -4.45
N GLN A 146 33.34 -5.99 -5.30
CA GLN A 146 33.50 -4.61 -5.79
C GLN A 146 33.56 -4.65 -7.31
N ASN A 147 32.72 -3.85 -8.00
CA ASN A 147 32.61 -3.90 -9.46
C ASN A 147 32.33 -5.31 -10.00
N ASN A 148 31.46 -6.06 -9.31
CA ASN A 148 31.16 -7.47 -9.57
C ASN A 148 32.34 -8.46 -9.41
N GLU A 149 33.53 -8.01 -8.99
CA GLU A 149 34.69 -8.85 -8.70
C GLU A 149 34.73 -9.26 -7.22
N LYS A 150 35.04 -10.54 -6.93
CA LYS A 150 35.18 -11.03 -5.54
C LYS A 150 36.40 -10.35 -4.90
N ILE A 151 36.17 -9.59 -3.83
CA ILE A 151 37.23 -8.96 -3.02
C ILE A 151 37.41 -9.66 -1.68
N GLY A 152 36.47 -10.52 -1.28
CA GLY A 152 36.52 -11.25 -0.02
C GLY A 152 35.36 -12.22 0.13
N GLY A 153 35.46 -13.10 1.13
CA GLY A 153 34.44 -14.08 1.47
C GLY A 153 35.04 -15.24 2.25
N GLY A 154 34.19 -16.06 2.84
CA GLY A 154 34.62 -17.32 3.43
C GLY A 154 33.46 -18.09 4.07
N TYR A 155 33.63 -19.41 4.16
CA TYR A 155 32.89 -20.24 5.09
C TYR A 155 33.92 -20.88 6.03
N THR A 156 34.00 -20.40 7.27
CA THR A 156 34.80 -21.05 8.28
C THR A 156 34.03 -22.25 8.80
N ARG A 157 34.36 -23.45 8.31
CA ARG A 157 34.12 -24.66 9.12
C ARG A 157 35.06 -24.55 10.30
N ALA A 158 34.53 -24.39 11.51
CA ALA A 158 35.32 -24.74 12.68
C ALA A 158 35.72 -26.21 12.50
N ALA A 159 36.98 -26.45 12.17
CA ALA A 159 37.60 -27.72 12.43
C ALA A 159 37.86 -27.74 13.94
N HIS A 160 37.42 -28.81 14.59
CA HIS A 160 37.50 -29.14 16.01
C HIS A 160 36.26 -28.82 16.84
#